data_AF-A0A854QFP6-F1
#
_entry.id   AF-A0A854QFP6-F1
#
_cell.length_a   1.000
_cell.length_b   1.000
_cell.length_c   1.000
_cell.angle_alpha   90.00
_cell.angle_beta   90.00
_cell.angle_gamma   90.00
#
_symmetry.space_group_name_H-M   'P 1'
#
loop_
_entity.id
_entity.type
_entity.pdbx_description
1 polymer ?
#
loop_
_entity_poly.entity_id
_entity_poly.type
_entity_poly.pdbx_seq_one_letter_code
_entity_poly.pdbx_strand_id
1 'polypeptide(L)'
;MNLSHKSFRSLSTSSDSSAISTASISSSSSTYSRAWEDMIDRLASQNVNATFDLWSGGNIRLNGLDLTLTTRDAEELFKAMKTDDRFQIIHQVFFDEEKEDWKISFIRAHPSPCSFSSDSE
;
A
#
# COMPACT_ATOMS: atom_id res chain seq x y z
N MET A 1 -50.21 9.48 -17.66
CA MET A 1 -48.99 10.15 -18.17
C MET A 1 -47.86 9.13 -18.08
N ASN A 2 -47.42 8.60 -19.21
CA ASN A 2 -46.53 7.45 -19.28
C ASN A 2 -45.23 7.91 -19.95
N LEU A 3 -44.12 7.93 -19.22
CA LEU A 3 -42.82 8.37 -19.73
C LEU A 3 -42.07 7.20 -20.37
N SER A 4 -41.63 7.44 -21.60
CA SER A 4 -40.97 6.51 -22.51
C SER A 4 -39.58 6.10 -21.99
N HIS A 5 -39.35 4.79 -21.81
CA HIS A 5 -38.04 4.22 -21.49
C HIS A 5 -37.23 4.05 -22.79
N LYS A 6 -36.13 4.79 -22.93
CA LYS A 6 -35.12 4.54 -23.98
C LYS A 6 -34.29 3.31 -23.60
N SER A 7 -34.48 2.23 -24.35
CA SER A 7 -33.67 1.02 -24.32
C SER A 7 -32.35 1.23 -25.07
N PHE A 8 -31.22 1.18 -24.37
CA PHE A 8 -29.90 1.05 -25.01
C PHE A 8 -29.63 -0.43 -25.29
N ARG A 9 -29.43 -0.77 -26.57
CA ARG A 9 -29.04 -2.10 -27.04
C ARG A 9 -27.61 -2.41 -26.58
N SER A 10 -27.45 -3.42 -25.73
CA SER A 10 -26.17 -4.10 -25.56
C SER A 10 -26.03 -5.15 -26.67
N LEU A 11 -24.98 -5.03 -27.48
CA LEU A 11 -24.53 -6.10 -28.37
C LEU A 11 -23.65 -7.04 -27.52
N SER A 12 -24.21 -8.18 -27.15
CA SER A 12 -23.47 -9.33 -26.62
C SER A 12 -23.14 -10.25 -27.80
N THR A 13 -21.85 -10.42 -28.09
CA THR A 13 -21.35 -11.61 -28.80
C THR A 13 -20.39 -12.31 -27.86
N SER A 14 -20.89 -13.40 -27.29
CA SER A 14 -20.17 -14.37 -26.49
C SER A 14 -19.17 -15.16 -27.35
N SER A 15 -18.03 -15.53 -26.77
CA SER A 15 -17.41 -16.84 -27.00
C SER A 15 -16.48 -17.19 -25.83
N ASP A 16 -16.66 -18.43 -25.38
CA ASP A 16 -16.11 -19.16 -24.24
C ASP A 16 -14.63 -18.95 -23.88
N SER A 17 -14.33 -18.89 -22.57
CA SER A 17 -13.64 -19.98 -21.86
C SER A 17 -13.49 -19.70 -20.36
N SER A 18 -13.70 -20.75 -19.59
CA SER A 18 -13.88 -20.84 -18.13
C SER A 18 -12.82 -20.15 -17.26
N ALA A 19 -13.27 -19.32 -16.32
CA ALA A 19 -12.69 -19.23 -14.98
C ALA A 19 -13.73 -18.66 -14.01
N ILE A 20 -14.08 -19.46 -13.00
CA ILE A 20 -14.84 -19.03 -11.83
C ILE A 20 -14.02 -17.95 -11.12
N SER A 21 -14.53 -16.72 -11.11
CA SER A 21 -14.07 -15.68 -10.18
C SER A 21 -15.24 -15.32 -9.27
N THR A 22 -15.24 -16.03 -8.16
CA THR A 22 -15.97 -15.83 -6.91
C THR A 22 -16.17 -14.34 -6.63
N ALA A 23 -17.44 -13.98 -6.41
CA ALA A 23 -17.94 -12.80 -5.71
C ALA A 23 -17.02 -11.56 -5.77
N SER A 24 -17.36 -10.62 -6.65
CA SER A 24 -17.00 -9.22 -6.48
C SER A 24 -17.52 -8.77 -5.11
N ILE A 25 -16.66 -8.81 -4.09
CA ILE A 25 -16.86 -8.05 -2.89
C ILE A 25 -16.99 -6.62 -3.39
N SER A 26 -18.17 -6.03 -3.17
CA SER A 26 -18.46 -4.63 -3.44
C SER A 26 -17.38 -3.79 -2.77
N SER A 27 -16.30 -3.53 -3.49
CA SER A 27 -15.27 -2.59 -3.08
C SER A 27 -15.94 -1.23 -3.15
N SER A 28 -16.47 -0.78 -2.01
CA SER A 28 -16.71 0.62 -1.76
C SER A 28 -15.42 1.34 -2.14
N SER A 29 -15.44 1.98 -3.31
CA SER A 29 -14.36 2.77 -3.85
C SER A 29 -14.15 3.97 -2.93
N SER A 30 -13.41 3.77 -1.85
CA SER A 30 -12.83 4.87 -1.09
C SER A 30 -11.63 5.36 -1.89
N THR A 31 -11.88 6.42 -2.65
CA THR A 31 -10.90 7.35 -3.23
C THR A 31 -10.13 8.06 -2.11
N TYR A 32 -9.60 7.31 -1.15
CA TYR A 32 -8.72 7.84 -0.12
C TYR A 32 -7.33 7.92 -0.74
N SER A 33 -6.79 9.14 -0.77
CA SER A 33 -5.60 9.52 -1.49
C SER A 33 -4.48 8.50 -1.35
N ARG A 34 -3.93 8.08 -2.48
CA ARG A 34 -2.72 7.26 -2.57
C ARG A 34 -1.46 8.10 -2.33
N ALA A 35 -1.56 9.09 -1.45
CA ALA A 35 -0.44 9.93 -1.09
C ALA A 35 0.43 9.15 -0.08
N TRP A 36 1.74 9.38 -0.09
CA TRP A 36 2.65 8.65 0.80
C TRP A 36 2.41 9.00 2.28
N GLU A 37 1.91 10.19 2.56
CA GLU A 37 1.58 10.70 3.90
C GLU A 37 0.46 9.87 4.55
N ASP A 38 -0.60 9.56 3.79
CA ASP A 38 -1.66 8.68 4.29
C ASP A 38 -1.15 7.23 4.43
N MET A 39 -0.22 6.82 3.58
CA MET A 39 0.32 5.46 3.61
C MET A 39 1.20 5.21 4.83
N ILE A 40 2.04 6.17 5.22
CA ILE A 40 2.91 6.02 6.39
C ILE A 40 2.08 5.82 7.67
N ASP A 41 0.98 6.57 7.84
CA ASP A 41 0.09 6.41 8.99
C ASP A 41 -0.68 5.08 8.95
N ARG A 42 -1.11 4.64 7.77
CA ARG A 42 -1.74 3.32 7.60
C ARG A 42 -0.78 2.17 7.93
N LEU A 43 0.48 2.27 7.51
CA LEU A 43 1.51 1.27 7.85
C LEU A 43 1.86 1.32 9.34
N ALA A 44 1.87 2.52 9.93
CA ALA A 44 2.14 2.69 11.36
C ALA A 44 1.02 2.15 12.26
N SER A 45 -0.22 2.09 11.74
CA SER A 45 -1.39 1.52 12.43
C SER A 45 -1.41 -0.02 12.45
N GLN A 46 -0.50 -0.68 11.73
CA GLN A 46 -0.39 -2.13 11.75
C GLN A 46 0.11 -2.63 13.10
N ASN A 47 -0.16 -3.91 13.37
CA ASN A 47 0.38 -4.59 14.55
C ASN A 47 1.91 -4.45 14.59
N VAL A 48 2.45 -4.32 15.80
CA VAL A 48 3.90 -4.38 15.97
C VAL A 48 4.39 -5.74 15.48
N ASN A 49 5.57 -5.75 14.85
CA ASN A 49 6.15 -6.86 14.10
C ASN A 49 5.46 -7.20 12.77
N ALA A 50 4.45 -6.42 12.33
CA ALA A 50 3.97 -6.54 10.95
C ALA A 50 5.09 -6.23 9.97
N THR A 51 5.18 -7.02 8.90
CA THR A 51 6.16 -6.85 7.84
C THR A 51 5.50 -6.31 6.58
N PHE A 52 6.20 -5.44 5.88
CA PHE A 52 5.75 -4.86 4.63
C PHE A 52 6.91 -4.75 3.66
N ASP A 53 6.62 -5.02 2.40
CA ASP A 53 7.55 -4.87 1.30
C ASP A 53 7.17 -3.62 0.50
N LEU A 54 8.15 -2.78 0.16
CA LEU A 54 8.01 -1.62 -0.70
C LEU A 54 8.96 -1.77 -1.89
N TRP A 55 8.45 -1.52 -3.10
CA TRP A 55 9.23 -1.52 -4.33
C TRP A 55 9.35 -0.10 -4.90
N SER A 56 10.48 0.18 -5.57
CA SER A 56 10.73 1.43 -6.31
C SER A 56 9.57 1.79 -7.25
N GLY A 57 8.99 0.79 -7.91
CA GLY A 57 7.86 0.94 -8.84
C GLY A 57 6.52 1.37 -8.23
N GLY A 58 6.42 1.58 -6.91
CA GLY A 58 5.17 2.00 -6.27
C GLY A 58 4.37 0.88 -5.61
N ASN A 59 4.79 -0.37 -5.75
CA ASN A 59 4.08 -1.50 -5.14
C ASN A 59 4.40 -1.59 -3.64
N ILE A 60 3.37 -1.89 -2.85
CA ILE A 60 3.50 -2.22 -1.43
C ILE A 60 2.77 -3.52 -1.19
N ARG A 61 3.39 -4.44 -0.46
CA ARG A 61 2.76 -5.67 -0.02
C ARG A 61 2.68 -5.71 1.49
N LEU A 62 1.46 -5.82 2.00
CA LEU A 62 1.17 -5.85 3.43
C LEU A 62 0.19 -7.00 3.71
N ASN A 63 0.61 -8.00 4.49
CA ASN A 63 -0.24 -9.13 4.88
C ASN A 63 -0.97 -9.82 3.70
N GLY A 64 -0.30 -9.90 2.54
CA GLY A 64 -0.88 -10.49 1.32
C GLY A 64 -1.79 -9.56 0.52
N LEU A 65 -2.03 -8.33 0.97
CA LEU A 65 -2.70 -7.28 0.20
C LEU A 65 -1.67 -6.46 -0.56
N ASP A 66 -1.92 -6.27 -1.85
CA ASP A 66 -1.11 -5.45 -2.73
C ASP A 66 -1.73 -4.06 -2.85
N LEU A 67 -0.96 -3.05 -2.45
CA LEU A 67 -1.28 -1.63 -2.58
C LEU A 67 -0.34 -1.02 -3.63
N THR A 68 -0.79 0.06 -4.25
CA THR A 68 -0.01 0.73 -5.32
C THR A 68 -0.03 2.23 -5.13
N LEU A 69 1.15 2.82 -5.16
CA LEU A 69 1.46 4.24 -5.17
C LEU A 69 2.05 4.64 -6.53
N THR A 70 2.31 5.93 -6.74
CA THR A 70 3.22 6.34 -7.82
C THR A 70 4.67 6.04 -7.44
N THR A 71 5.57 5.94 -8.41
CA THR A 71 7.02 5.80 -8.17
C THR A 71 7.55 6.93 -7.26
N ARG A 72 7.10 8.16 -7.51
CA ARG A 72 7.46 9.33 -6.71
C ARG A 72 7.02 9.17 -5.25
N ASP A 73 5.78 8.77 -5.03
CA ASP A 73 5.24 8.56 -3.68
C ASP A 73 5.96 7.39 -2.97
N ALA A 74 6.38 6.36 -3.69
CA ALA A 74 7.18 5.28 -3.11
C ALA A 74 8.56 5.75 -2.64
N GLU A 75 9.23 6.62 -3.41
CA GLU A 75 10.49 7.22 -2.96
C GLU A 75 10.30 8.14 -1.75
N GLU A 76 9.25 8.96 -1.75
CA GLU A 76 8.92 9.86 -0.63
C GLU A 76 8.53 9.04 0.62
N LEU A 77 7.73 7.99 0.46
CA LEU A 77 7.41 7.04 1.52
C LEU A 77 8.66 6.34 2.07
N PHE A 78 9.55 5.86 1.20
CA PHE A 78 10.80 5.23 1.60
C PHE A 78 11.66 6.18 2.45
N LYS A 79 11.82 7.43 2.01
CA LYS A 79 12.56 8.46 2.75
C LYS A 79 11.94 8.70 4.13
N ALA A 80 10.62 8.84 4.19
CA ALA A 80 9.90 9.07 5.44
C ALA A 80 10.03 7.89 6.41
N MET A 81 9.79 6.66 5.95
CA MET A 81 9.90 5.44 6.77
C MET A 81 11.32 5.17 7.25
N LYS A 82 12.34 5.54 6.47
CA LYS A 82 13.74 5.40 6.89
C LYS A 82 14.09 6.30 8.08
N THR A 83 13.43 7.44 8.22
CA THR A 83 13.66 8.41 9.30
C THR A 83 12.72 8.24 10.49
N ASP A 84 11.66 7.44 10.34
CA ASP A 84 10.62 7.24 11.32
C ASP A 84 10.94 6.01 12.20
N ASP A 85 11.07 6.22 13.51
CA ASP A 85 11.45 5.20 14.50
C ASP A 85 10.43 4.07 14.63
N ARG A 86 9.24 4.28 14.07
CA ARG A 86 8.18 3.30 13.97
C ARG A 86 8.53 2.15 13.03
N PHE A 87 9.50 2.34 12.13
CA PHE A 87 9.83 1.40 11.07
C PHE A 87 11.31 1.03 11.12
N GLN A 88 11.61 -0.25 10.91
CA GLN A 88 12.97 -0.74 10.80
C GLN A 88 13.14 -1.50 9.49
N ILE A 89 14.21 -1.20 8.75
CA ILE A 89 14.58 -1.95 7.55
C ILE A 89 15.17 -3.29 7.99
N ILE A 90 14.58 -4.38 7.50
CA ILE A 90 15.04 -5.75 7.77
C ILE A 90 15.73 -6.39 6.56
N HIS A 91 15.43 -5.92 5.34
CA HIS A 91 16.03 -6.44 4.13
C HIS A 91 16.00 -5.39 3.01
N GLN A 92 17.04 -5.36 2.19
CA GLN A 92 17.16 -4.46 1.05
C GLN A 92 17.78 -5.21 -0.13
N VAL A 93 17.13 -5.13 -1.30
CA VAL A 93 17.58 -5.74 -2.55
C VAL A 93 17.58 -4.68 -3.64
N PHE A 94 18.63 -4.69 -4.47
CA PHE A 94 18.70 -3.94 -5.71
C PHE A 94 18.67 -4.95 -6.87
N PHE A 95 17.90 -4.65 -7.90
CA PHE A 95 17.73 -5.53 -9.07
C PHE A 95 18.61 -5.12 -10.25
N ASP A 96 19.18 -3.92 -10.19
CA ASP A 96 20.04 -3.32 -11.20
C ASP A 96 21.38 -2.85 -10.59
N GLU A 97 22.33 -2.50 -11.45
CA GLU A 97 23.63 -1.94 -11.03
C GLU A 97 23.50 -0.46 -10.61
N GLU A 98 22.52 0.25 -11.18
CA GLU A 98 22.25 1.68 -10.95
C GLU A 98 21.51 1.94 -9.63
N LYS A 99 20.97 0.89 -8.99
CA LYS A 99 20.20 0.92 -7.74
C LYS A 99 18.91 1.71 -7.83
N GLU A 100 18.35 1.86 -9.03
CA GLU A 100 17.06 2.52 -9.27
C GLU A 100 15.92 1.54 -9.00
N ASP A 101 16.11 0.28 -9.36
CA ASP A 101 15.17 -0.80 -9.07
C ASP A 101 15.51 -1.51 -7.76
N TRP A 102 14.63 -1.31 -6.77
CA TRP A 102 14.84 -1.85 -5.44
C TRP A 102 13.58 -2.41 -4.80
N LYS A 103 13.79 -3.33 -3.85
CA LYS A 103 12.80 -3.82 -2.90
C LYS A 103 13.35 -3.65 -1.49
N ILE A 104 12.57 -3.05 -0.61
CA ILE A 104 12.91 -2.87 0.79
C ILE A 104 11.81 -3.49 1.65
N SER A 105 12.21 -4.40 2.52
CA SER A 105 11.34 -5.00 3.52
C SER A 105 11.55 -4.28 4.85
N PHE A 106 10.45 -3.90 5.46
CA PHE A 106 10.42 -3.25 6.75
C PHE A 106 9.62 -4.07 7.75
N ILE A 107 9.89 -3.84 9.03
CA ILE A 107 9.10 -4.30 10.15
C ILE A 107 8.59 -3.11 10.95
N ARG A 108 7.35 -3.18 11.43
CA ARG A 108 6.80 -2.23 12.39
C ARG A 108 7.46 -2.47 13.74
N ALA A 109 8.34 -1.56 14.15
CA ALA A 109 9.01 -1.62 15.44
C ALA A 109 8.13 -1.05 16.55
N HIS A 110 8.43 -1.35 17.81
CA HIS A 110 7.88 -0.53 18.90
C HIS A 110 8.52 0.87 18.81
N PRO A 111 7.73 1.96 18.90
CA PRO A 111 8.33 3.25 19.18
C PRO A 111 9.13 3.09 20.47
N SER A 112 10.42 3.45 20.42
CA SER A 112 11.24 3.37 21.63
C SER A 112 10.57 4.26 22.67
N PRO A 113 10.30 3.79 23.89
CA PRO A 113 9.78 4.66 24.92
C PRO A 113 10.79 5.80 25.07
N CYS A 114 10.37 7.02 24.72
CA CYS A 114 11.13 8.21 25.05
C CYS A 114 11.48 8.09 26.52
N SER A 115 12.76 7.84 26.80
CA SER A 115 13.28 7.94 28.16
C SER A 115 13.25 9.43 28.46
N PHE A 116 12.09 9.93 28.87
CA PHE A 116 12.02 11.17 29.60
C PHE A 116 12.81 10.88 30.86
N SER A 117 14.08 11.28 30.89
CA SER A 117 14.81 11.40 32.14
C SER A 117 13.94 12.30 33.01
N SER A 118 13.23 11.72 33.97
CA SER A 118 12.71 12.45 35.10
C SER A 118 13.92 13.00 35.83
N ASP A 119 14.36 14.18 35.42
CA ASP A 119 15.24 15.04 36.20
C ASP A 119 14.41 15.44 37.42
N SER A 120 14.51 14.61 38.45
CA SER A 120 14.09 14.96 39.80
C SER A 120 15.36 15.36 40.53
N GLU A 121 15.59 16.67 40.64
CA GLU A 121 16.09 17.33 41.87
C GLU A 121 15.92 18.84 41.78
#